data_AF-A0A8X6K6H5-F1
#
_entry.id   AF-A0A8X6K6H5-F1
#
_cell.length_a   1.000
_cell.length_b   1.000
_cell.length_c   1.000
_cell.angle_alpha   90.00
_cell.angle_beta   90.00
_cell.angle_gamma   90.00
#
_symmetry.space_group_name_H-M   'P 1'
#
loop_
_entity.id
_entity.type
_entity.pdbx_description
1 polymer ?
#
loop_
_entity_poly.entity_id
_entity_poly.type
_entity_poly.pdbx_seq_one_letter_code
_entity_poly.pdbx_strand_id
1 'polypeptide(L)' 'MSDKVLEEKLSFPIQSNSFRTAIKENRSLSLEDINQDQVSAIESSLGSTIESLLCVPVPCVQKNTVAMIVCLSNKEE' A
#
# COMPACT_ATOMS: atom_id res chain seq x y z
N MET A 1 3.68 -22.03 7.64
CA MET A 1 3.67 -20.56 7.71
C MET A 1 4.70 -20.07 6.72
N SER A 2 4.29 -19.81 5.48
CA SER A 2 5.21 -19.28 4.47
C SER A 2 5.25 -17.76 4.63
N ASP A 3 6.43 -17.21 4.90
CA ASP A 3 6.70 -15.79 4.73
C ASP A 3 6.57 -15.47 3.23
N LYS A 4 5.38 -15.04 2.80
CA LYS A 4 5.15 -14.58 1.43
C LYS A 4 5.69 -13.15 1.29
N VAL A 5 7.00 -13.03 1.20
CA VAL A 5 7.64 -11.82 0.71
C VAL A 5 7.48 -11.80 -0.81
N LEU A 6 7.08 -10.65 -1.38
CA LEU A 6 7.05 -10.49 -2.82
C LEU A 6 8.44 -10.82 -3.39
N GLU A 7 8.49 -11.75 -4.36
CA GLU A 7 9.75 -12.15 -4.99
C GLU A 7 10.40 -10.98 -5.75
N GLU A 8 9.58 -10.05 -6.25
CA GLU A 8 10.02 -8.83 -6.93
C GLU A 8 9.52 -7.58 -6.20
N LYS A 9 10.44 -6.61 -6.01
CA LYS A 9 10.11 -5.32 -5.42
C LYS A 9 9.38 -4.45 -6.44
N LEU A 10 8.09 -4.20 -6.22
CA LEU A 10 7.38 -3.15 -6.93
C LEU A 10 7.94 -1.78 -6.56
N SER A 11 8.26 -0.97 -7.58
CA SER A 11 8.70 0.41 -7.42
C SER A 11 7.74 1.35 -8.13
N PHE A 12 7.04 2.16 -7.35
CA PHE A 12 6.14 3.19 -7.89
C PHE A 12 6.84 4.55 -7.83
N PRO A 13 6.99 5.28 -8.96
CA PRO A 13 7.53 6.63 -8.93
C PRO A 13 6.65 7.53 -8.05
N ILE A 14 7.28 8.25 -7.13
CA ILE A 14 6.62 9.05 -6.08
C ILE A 14 5.70 10.15 -6.68
N GLN A 15 5.95 10.57 -7.92
CA GLN A 15 5.19 11.63 -8.59
C GLN A 15 3.77 11.18 -9.01
N SER A 16 3.54 9.88 -9.13
CA SER A 16 2.29 9.28 -9.62
C SER A 16 1.79 8.14 -8.71
N ASN A 17 2.04 8.25 -7.40
CA ASN A 17 1.64 7.24 -6.43
C ASN A 17 0.58 7.81 -5.45
N SER A 18 -0.53 7.08 -5.27
CA SER A 18 -1.61 7.42 -4.35
C SER A 18 -1.17 7.38 -2.88
N PHE A 19 -0.09 6.63 -2.59
CA PHE A 19 0.53 6.56 -1.27
C PHE A 19 1.19 7.86 -0.82
N ARG A 20 1.42 8.83 -1.71
CA ARG A 20 2.06 10.11 -1.40
C ARG A 20 1.24 10.90 -0.38
N THR A 21 -0.09 10.84 -0.50
CA THR A 21 -1.01 11.46 0.44
C THR A 21 -0.90 10.80 1.82
N ALA A 22 -0.87 9.46 1.88
CA ALA A 22 -0.65 8.74 3.14
C ALA A 22 0.66 9.13 3.83
N ILE A 23 1.73 9.30 3.06
CA ILE A 23 3.05 9.70 3.60
C ILE A 23 3.03 11.15 4.12
N LYS A 24 2.43 12.07 3.36
CA LYS A 24 2.42 13.50 3.70
C LYS A 24 1.49 13.84 4.85
N GLU A 25 0.31 13.24 4.85
CA GLU A 25 -0.77 13.59 5.77
C GLU A 25 -0.87 12.60 6.94
N ASN A 26 -0.05 11.54 6.93
CA ASN A 26 -0.14 10.45 7.89
C ASN A 26 -1.58 9.90 8.00
N ARG A 27 -2.22 9.77 6.83
CA ARG A 27 -3.62 9.33 6.67
C ARG A 27 -3.66 7.92 6.11
N SER A 28 -4.60 7.11 6.61
CA SER A 28 -4.92 5.82 6.01
C SER A 28 -5.56 6.00 4.63
N LEU A 29 -5.42 4.96 3.79
CA LEU A 29 -6.04 4.88 2.46
C LEU A 29 -6.89 3.61 2.35
N SER A 30 -8.02 3.73 1.67
CA SER A 30 -8.84 2.61 1.20
C SER A 30 -8.57 2.31 -0.28
N LEU A 31 -9.14 1.22 -0.81
CA LEU A 31 -9.01 0.85 -2.23
C LEU A 31 -9.41 2.01 -3.18
N GLU A 32 -10.45 2.76 -2.83
CA GLU A 32 -10.96 3.88 -3.64
C GLU A 32 -10.01 5.09 -3.69
N ASP A 33 -9.08 5.20 -2.74
CA ASP A 33 -8.05 6.24 -2.72
C ASP A 33 -6.86 5.90 -3.65
N ILE A 34 -6.80 4.68 -4.20
CA ILE A 34 -5.68 4.20 -5.01
C ILE A 34 -6.03 4.18 -6.50
N ASN A 35 -5.13 4.71 -7.33
CA ASN A 35 -5.31 4.73 -8.78
C ASN A 35 -5.36 3.30 -9.35
N GLN A 36 -6.24 3.07 -10.32
CA GLN A 36 -6.46 1.75 -10.92
C GLN A 36 -5.19 1.11 -11.51
N ASP A 37 -4.30 1.91 -12.09
CA ASP A 37 -3.01 1.41 -12.62
C ASP A 37 -2.14 0.82 -11.50
N GLN A 38 -2.18 1.43 -10.31
CA GLN A 38 -1.46 0.91 -9.15
C GLN A 38 -2.14 -0.32 -8.56
N VAL A 39 -3.48 -0.33 -8.50
CA VAL A 39 -4.24 -1.52 -8.08
C VAL A 39 -3.87 -2.71 -8.97
N SER A 40 -3.93 -2.53 -10.29
CA SER A 40 -3.57 -3.56 -11.29
C SER A 40 -2.15 -4.09 -11.10
N ALA A 41 -1.19 -3.20 -10.78
CA ALA A 41 0.19 -3.60 -10.52
C ALA A 41 0.34 -4.40 -9.21
N ILE A 42 -0.38 -4.02 -8.15
CA ILE A 42 -0.39 -4.77 -6.88
C ILE A 42 -1.05 -6.14 -7.09
N GLU A 43 -2.19 -6.22 -7.77
CA GLU A 43 -2.87 -7.47 -8.10
C GLU A 43 -1.98 -8.41 -8.91
N SER A 44 -1.30 -7.88 -9.94
CA SER A 44 -0.36 -8.64 -10.76
C SER A 44 0.78 -9.24 -9.93
N SER A 45 1.24 -8.53 -8.90
CA SER A 45 2.31 -8.98 -8.02
C SER A 45 1.84 -9.94 -6.93
N LEU A 46 0.62 -9.77 -6.42
CA LEU A 46 0.01 -10.68 -5.45
C LEU A 46 -0.54 -11.96 -6.11
N GLY A 47 -0.80 -11.93 -7.42
CA GLY A 47 -1.44 -13.03 -8.14
C GLY A 47 -2.93 -13.18 -7.79
N SER A 48 -3.57 -12.11 -7.30
CA SER A 48 -4.96 -12.11 -6.84
C SER A 48 -5.61 -10.74 -7.03
N THR A 49 -6.90 -10.73 -7.36
CA THR A 49 -7.73 -9.51 -7.42
C THR A 49 -7.91 -8.93 -6.01
N ILE A 50 -7.92 -7.61 -5.90
CA ILE A 50 -8.13 -6.87 -4.64
C ILE A 50 -9.55 -6.29 -4.67
N GLU A 51 -10.43 -6.85 -3.85
CA GLU A 51 -11.81 -6.39 -3.66
C GLU A 51 -11.92 -5.39 -2.51
N SER A 52 -11.04 -5.52 -1.51
CA SER A 52 -10.92 -4.57 -0.40
C SER A 52 -9.46 -4.32 -0.06
N LEU A 53 -9.16 -3.10 0.38
CA LEU A 53 -7.82 -2.71 0.78
C LEU A 53 -7.88 -1.65 1.87
N LEU A 54 -7.03 -1.81 2.90
CA LEU A 54 -6.77 -0.80 3.92
C LEU A 54 -5.26 -0.63 4.07
N CYS A 55 -4.76 0.57 3.82
CA CYS A 55 -3.36 0.93 3.97
C CYS A 55 -3.21 1.92 5.13
N VAL A 56 -2.39 1.56 6.12
CA VAL A 56 -2.17 2.35 7.33
C VAL A 56 -0.70 2.81 7.37
N PRO A 57 -0.45 4.13 7.49
CA PRO A 57 0.91 4.64 7.66
C PRO A 57 1.44 4.28 9.05
N VAL A 58 2.73 3.93 9.10
CA VAL A 58 3.45 3.69 10.35
C VAL A 58 4.37 4.89 10.61
N PRO A 59 4.00 5.77 11.56
CA PRO A 59 4.77 6.98 11.83
C PRO A 59 6.10 6.67 12.52
N CYS A 60 7.16 7.30 12.04
CA CYS A 60 8.44 7.43 12.71
C CYS A 60 8.43 8.72 13.53
N VAL A 61 8.06 8.61 14.82
CA VAL A 61 7.96 9.76 15.73
C VAL A 61 9.26 10.57 15.79
N GLN A 62 10.41 9.90 15.77
CA GLN A 62 11.73 10.55 15.87
C GLN A 62 12.07 11.43 14.67
N LYS A 63 11.57 11.07 13.48
CA LYS A 63 11.87 11.79 12.23
C LYS A 63 10.71 12.68 11.76
N ASN A 64 9.57 12.64 12.45
CA ASN A 64 8.33 13.27 12.03
C ASN A 64 7.95 12.91 10.58
N THR A 65 8.15 11.63 10.22
CA THR A 65 7.87 11.09 8.88
C THR A 65 7.12 9.76 8.99
N VAL A 66 6.63 9.24 7.86
CA VAL A 66 6.13 7.87 7.76
C VAL A 66 7.29 6.93 7.40
N ALA A 67 7.52 5.88 8.18
CA ALA A 67 8.58 4.89 7.93
C ALA A 67 8.18 3.85 6.88
N MET A 68 6.93 3.38 6.97
CA MET A 68 6.35 2.39 6.07
C MET A 68 4.84 2.56 6.01
N ILE A 69 4.22 1.95 5.01
CA ILE A 69 2.76 1.80 4.92
C ILE A 69 2.48 0.31 4.96
N VAL A 70 1.58 -0.11 5.85
CA VAL A 70 1.12 -1.49 5.96
C VAL A 70 -0.23 -1.58 5.29
N CYS A 71 -0.36 -2.43 4.27
CA CYS A 71 -1.61 -2.66 3.57
C CYS A 71 -2.15 -4.05 3.90
N LEU A 72 -3.46 -4.13 4.13
CA LEU A 72 -4.22 -5.36 4.26
C LEU A 72 -5.23 -5.42 3.11
N SER A 73 -5.13 -6.45 2.27
CA SER A 73 -6.08 -6.70 1.18
C SER A 73 -7.00 -7.87 1.51
N ASN A 74 -8.23 -7.83 0.99
CA ASN A 74 -9.22 -8.92 1.04
C ASN A 74 -9.36 -9.52 2.43
N LYS A 75 -9.59 -8.67 3.43
CA LYS A 75 -9.83 -9.14 4.78
C LYS A 75 -11.12 -9.97 4.78
N GLU A 76 -10.99 -11.28 4.95
CA GLU A 76 -12.12 -12.14 5.31
C GLU A 76 -12.57 -11.76 6.73
N GLU A 77 -13.88 -11.62 6.94
CA GLU A 77 -14.47 -11.38 8.27
C GLU A 77 -14.27 -12.57 9.21
#